data_AF-A0A3M6XY18-F1
#
_entry.id   AF-A0A3M6XY18-F1
#
_cell.length_a   1.000
_cell.length_b   1.000
_cell.length_c   1.000
_cell.angle_alpha   90.00
_cell.angle_beta   90.00
_cell.angle_gamma   90.00
#
_symmetry.space_group_name_H-M   'P 1'
#
loop_
_entity.id
_entity.type
_entity.pdbx_description
1 polymer ?
#
loop_
_entity_poly.entity_id
_entity_poly.type
_entity_poly.pdbx_seq_one_letter_code
_entity_poly.pdbx_strand_id
1 'polypeptide(L)'
;MASKSHAKPIYKILPAGPEDAEQVAAVGNKAFCTSSLHKAMFPQEKAHLTPPEELRNWRTQRRAAFMRNERHLGFKAVLVDQPDVIIGYVGWMKPGHFTKKEGLGSLLKGPAESEHDPDASKNGPP
;
A
#
# COMPACT_ATOMS: atom_id res chain seq x y z
N MET A 1 46.41 -5.33 -20.11
CA MET A 1 44.96 -5.03 -20.11
C MET A 1 44.66 -4.21 -18.87
N ALA A 2 44.30 -2.94 -19.02
CA ALA A 2 44.00 -2.06 -17.88
C ALA A 2 42.68 -2.48 -17.23
N SER A 3 42.70 -2.75 -15.92
CA SER A 3 41.47 -2.98 -15.16
C SER A 3 40.62 -1.72 -15.25
N LYS A 4 39.40 -1.82 -15.80
CA LYS A 4 38.44 -0.72 -15.74
C LYS A 4 38.27 -0.36 -14.27
N SER A 5 38.65 0.86 -13.88
CA SER A 5 38.34 1.34 -12.53
C SER A 5 36.84 1.24 -12.37
N HIS A 6 36.37 0.48 -11.38
CA HIS A 6 34.97 0.49 -10.98
C HIS A 6 34.68 1.87 -10.39
N ALA A 7 34.44 2.87 -11.25
CA ALA A 7 33.86 4.13 -10.83
C ALA A 7 32.58 3.77 -10.09
N LYS A 8 32.47 4.19 -8.83
CA LYS A 8 31.28 3.92 -8.04
C LYS A 8 30.08 4.42 -8.84
N PRO A 9 29.05 3.59 -9.06
CA PRO A 9 27.86 4.01 -9.79
C PRO A 9 27.31 5.28 -9.12
N ILE A 10 27.14 6.32 -9.93
CA ILE A 10 26.61 7.60 -9.46
C ILE A 10 25.10 7.51 -9.53
N TYR A 11 24.45 7.84 -8.42
CA TYR A 11 22.99 7.79 -8.29
C TYR A 11 22.43 9.20 -8.07
N LYS A 12 21.21 9.43 -8.54
CA LYS A 12 20.42 10.62 -8.23
C LYS A 12 19.17 10.21 -7.44
N ILE A 13 18.82 11.02 -6.45
CA ILE A 13 17.57 10.89 -5.70
C ILE A 13 16.59 11.92 -6.24
N LEU A 14 15.42 11.44 -6.69
CA LEU A 14 14.37 12.27 -7.28
C LEU A 14 13.05 12.03 -6.54
N PRO A 15 12.11 12.99 -6.55
CA PRO A 15 10.74 12.73 -6.12
C PRO A 15 10.14 11.58 -6.93
N ALA A 16 9.34 10.74 -6.28
CA ALA A 16 8.61 9.65 -6.93
C ALA A 16 7.11 9.95 -6.96
N GLY A 17 6.49 9.76 -8.12
CA GLY A 17 5.08 10.04 -8.37
C GLY A 17 4.27 8.78 -8.74
N PRO A 18 2.93 8.90 -8.86
CA PRO A 18 2.07 7.78 -9.23
C PRO A 18 2.45 7.10 -10.57
N GLU A 19 3.08 7.82 -11.48
CA GLU A 19 3.63 7.32 -12.74
C GLU A 19 4.77 6.29 -12.55
N ASP A 20 5.48 6.36 -11.43
CA ASP A 20 6.57 5.43 -11.10
C ASP A 20 6.07 4.12 -10.46
N ALA A 21 4.76 4.00 -10.21
CA ALA A 21 4.19 2.99 -9.34
C ALA A 21 4.54 1.55 -9.73
N GLU A 22 4.60 1.25 -11.04
CA GLU A 22 4.94 -0.09 -11.52
C GLU A 22 6.40 -0.44 -11.20
N GLN A 23 7.35 0.44 -11.55
CA GLN A 23 8.76 0.24 -11.26
C GLN A 23 9.03 0.20 -9.76
N VAL A 24 8.38 1.06 -8.97
CA VAL A 24 8.46 1.06 -7.51
C VAL A 24 7.95 -0.26 -6.92
N ALA A 25 6.83 -0.78 -7.44
CA ALA A 25 6.31 -2.09 -7.02
C ALA A 25 7.29 -3.21 -7.36
N ALA A 26 7.93 -3.17 -8.54
CA ALA A 26 8.93 -4.16 -8.96
C ALA A 26 10.18 -4.14 -8.06
N VAL A 27 10.72 -2.95 -7.75
CA VAL A 27 11.87 -2.78 -6.84
C VAL A 27 11.54 -3.30 -5.45
N GLY A 28 10.38 -2.95 -4.90
CA GLY A 28 9.93 -3.45 -3.60
C GLY A 28 9.76 -4.98 -3.59
N ASN A 29 9.17 -5.54 -4.64
CA ASN A 29 9.03 -6.99 -4.79
C ASN A 29 10.40 -7.69 -4.79
N LYS A 30 11.37 -7.16 -5.55
CA LYS A 30 12.73 -7.70 -5.60
C LYS A 30 13.45 -7.57 -4.25
N ALA A 31 13.28 -6.46 -3.54
CA ALA A 31 13.93 -6.22 -2.25
C ALA A 31 13.38 -7.11 -1.13
N PHE A 32 12.08 -7.44 -1.16
CA PHE A 32 11.40 -8.12 -0.06
C PHE A 32 10.97 -9.56 -0.37
N CYS A 33 11.23 -10.11 -1.57
CA CYS A 33 10.77 -11.45 -1.97
C CYS A 33 11.20 -12.58 -1.02
N THR A 34 12.33 -12.40 -0.33
CA THR A 34 12.85 -13.39 0.63
C THR A 34 12.30 -13.21 2.04
N SER A 35 11.63 -12.09 2.35
CA SER A 35 11.11 -11.80 3.68
C SER A 35 9.93 -12.70 4.04
N SER A 36 9.84 -13.10 5.30
CA SER A 36 8.77 -13.98 5.81
C SER A 36 7.38 -13.36 5.59
N LEU A 37 7.26 -12.04 5.80
CA LEU A 37 6.01 -11.33 5.57
C LEU A 37 5.59 -11.35 4.09
N HIS A 38 6.54 -11.16 3.16
CA HIS A 38 6.22 -11.22 1.73
C HIS A 38 5.75 -12.60 1.31
N LYS A 39 6.43 -13.66 1.77
CA LYS A 39 6.03 -15.05 1.51
C LYS A 39 4.65 -15.37 2.07
N ALA A 40 4.31 -14.84 3.25
CA ALA A 40 2.98 -15.01 3.85
C ALA A 40 1.88 -14.27 3.07
N MET A 41 2.16 -13.06 2.55
CA MET A 41 1.20 -12.30 1.75
C MET A 41 1.03 -12.84 0.33
N PHE A 42 2.07 -13.46 -0.23
CA PHE A 42 2.08 -13.97 -1.61
C PHE A 42 2.60 -15.42 -1.64
N PRO A 43 1.84 -16.38 -1.11
CA PRO A 43 2.26 -17.78 -1.06
C PRO A 43 2.36 -18.36 -2.47
N GLN A 44 3.49 -19.02 -2.74
CA GLN A 44 3.81 -19.55 -4.07
C GLN A 44 2.83 -20.66 -4.47
N GLU A 45 2.35 -21.48 -3.53
CA GLU A 45 1.37 -22.52 -3.83
C GLU A 45 0.03 -21.96 -4.36
N LYS A 46 -0.27 -20.68 -4.11
CA LYS A 46 -1.49 -20.01 -4.59
C LYS A 46 -1.26 -19.14 -5.83
N ALA A 47 -0.06 -19.09 -6.39
CA ALA A 47 0.25 -18.24 -7.54
C ALA A 47 -0.62 -18.55 -8.78
N HIS A 48 -1.11 -19.78 -8.90
CA HIS A 48 -2.01 -20.20 -9.98
C HIS A 48 -3.42 -19.59 -9.89
N LEU A 49 -3.83 -19.08 -8.71
CA LEU A 49 -5.16 -18.52 -8.49
C LEU A 49 -5.30 -17.09 -9.04
N THR A 50 -4.21 -16.42 -9.40
CA THR A 50 -4.25 -15.06 -9.93
C THR A 50 -3.30 -14.94 -11.10
N PRO A 51 -3.81 -14.65 -12.32
CA PRO A 51 -2.96 -14.41 -13.48
C PRO A 51 -1.87 -13.37 -13.18
N PRO A 52 -0.62 -13.57 -13.63
CA PRO A 52 0.49 -12.67 -13.31
C PRO A 52 0.24 -11.21 -13.70
N GLU A 53 -0.43 -10.98 -14.83
CA GLU A 53 -0.77 -9.64 -15.31
C GLU A 53 -1.79 -8.94 -14.42
N GLU A 54 -2.81 -9.66 -13.95
CA GLU A 54 -3.81 -9.12 -13.03
C GLU A 54 -3.18 -8.75 -11.69
N LEU A 55 -2.31 -9.61 -11.16
CA LEU A 55 -1.57 -9.34 -9.93
C LEU A 55 -0.66 -8.11 -10.10
N ARG A 56 0.04 -7.99 -11.23
CA ARG A 56 0.87 -6.83 -11.57
C ARG A 56 0.01 -5.56 -11.60
N ASN A 57 -1.09 -5.56 -12.36
CA ASN A 57 -1.97 -4.42 -12.51
C ASN A 57 -2.54 -3.97 -11.16
N TRP A 58 -3.01 -4.91 -10.34
CA TRP A 58 -3.49 -4.62 -8.99
C TRP A 58 -2.40 -4.00 -8.10
N ARG A 59 -1.17 -4.55 -8.12
CA ARG A 59 -0.04 -4.01 -7.35
C ARG A 59 0.30 -2.58 -7.79
N THR A 60 0.36 -2.33 -9.10
CA THR A 60 0.61 -1.01 -9.68
C THR A 60 -0.47 -0.01 -9.28
N GLN A 61 -1.75 -0.37 -9.41
CA GLN A 61 -2.86 0.50 -9.03
C GLN A 61 -2.86 0.83 -7.53
N ARG A 62 -2.65 -0.18 -6.68
CA ARG A 62 -2.56 0.00 -5.23
C ARG A 62 -1.39 0.92 -4.84
N ARG A 63 -0.24 0.75 -5.51
CA ARG A 63 0.94 1.61 -5.28
C ARG A 63 0.69 3.04 -5.73
N ALA A 64 0.13 3.24 -6.92
CA ALA A 64 -0.22 4.56 -7.44
C ALA A 64 -1.22 5.28 -6.51
N ALA A 65 -2.24 4.58 -6.02
CA ALA A 65 -3.20 5.12 -5.06
C ALA A 65 -2.52 5.56 -3.75
N PHE A 66 -1.59 4.75 -3.23
CA PHE A 66 -0.80 5.13 -2.06
C PHE A 66 0.06 6.37 -2.29
N MET A 67 0.70 6.47 -3.46
CA MET A 67 1.57 7.60 -3.81
C MET A 67 0.83 8.91 -4.06
N ARG A 68 -0.47 8.85 -4.43
CA ARG A 68 -1.35 10.04 -4.52
C ARG A 68 -1.73 10.64 -3.16
N ASN A 69 -1.49 9.93 -2.06
CA ASN A 69 -1.80 10.44 -0.73
C ASN A 69 -0.94 11.69 -0.45
N GLU A 70 -1.55 12.84 -0.18
CA GLU A 70 -0.84 14.10 0.09
C GLU A 70 0.08 14.05 1.32
N ARG A 71 -0.15 13.09 2.21
CA ARG A 71 0.70 12.82 3.37
C ARG A 71 1.84 11.86 3.07
N HIS A 72 1.86 11.23 1.90
CA HIS A 72 2.95 10.39 1.47
C HIS A 72 4.07 11.22 0.83
N LEU A 73 5.32 10.91 1.17
CA LEU A 73 6.53 11.51 0.61
C LEU A 73 7.39 10.38 0.03
N GLY A 74 7.38 10.26 -1.30
CA GLY A 74 8.11 9.22 -2.02
C GLY A 74 9.36 9.76 -2.70
N PHE A 75 10.46 9.01 -2.61
CA PHE A 75 11.71 9.29 -3.32
C PHE A 75 12.19 8.04 -4.05
N LYS A 76 12.67 8.22 -5.28
CA LYS A 76 13.27 7.18 -6.13
C LYS A 76 14.76 7.43 -6.29
N ALA A 77 15.53 6.35 -6.28
CA ALA A 77 16.93 6.36 -6.67
C ALA A 77 17.04 5.86 -8.11
N VAL A 78 17.76 6.60 -8.95
CA VAL A 78 18.03 6.26 -10.36
C VAL A 78 19.53 6.32 -10.63
N LEU A 79 19.99 5.54 -11.60
CA LEU A 79 21.35 5.64 -12.13
C LEU A 79 21.49 6.90 -12.98
N VAL A 80 22.60 7.64 -12.84
CA VAL A 80 22.83 8.85 -13.66
C VAL A 80 22.81 8.54 -15.16
N ASP A 81 23.37 7.40 -15.55
CA ASP A 81 23.48 6.98 -16.95
C ASP A 81 22.22 6.27 -17.46
N GLN A 82 21.27 5.93 -16.57
CA GLN A 82 20.02 5.26 -16.88
C GLN A 82 18.89 5.87 -16.04
N PRO A 83 18.50 7.14 -16.31
CA PRO A 83 17.54 7.87 -15.49
C PRO A 83 16.14 7.24 -15.49
N ASP A 84 15.82 6.43 -16.51
CA ASP A 84 14.53 5.74 -16.64
C ASP A 84 14.43 4.47 -15.78
N VAL A 85 15.54 4.04 -15.17
CA VAL A 85 15.61 2.82 -14.36
C VAL A 85 15.63 3.17 -12.87
N ILE A 86 14.53 2.88 -12.18
CA ILE A 86 14.47 2.99 -10.73
C ILE A 86 15.15 1.77 -10.11
N ILE A 87 16.14 2.02 -9.24
CA ILE A 87 16.91 0.98 -8.54
C ILE A 87 16.60 0.93 -7.05
N GLY A 88 15.90 1.93 -6.53
CA GLY A 88 15.61 2.07 -5.11
C GLY A 88 14.42 2.99 -4.91
N TYR A 89 13.69 2.74 -3.83
CA TYR A 89 12.54 3.54 -3.44
C TYR A 89 12.46 3.63 -1.92
N VAL A 90 12.13 4.81 -1.42
CA VAL A 90 11.74 5.01 -0.02
C VAL A 90 10.48 5.85 0.04
N GLY A 91 9.57 5.48 0.94
CA GLY A 91 8.32 6.20 1.17
C GLY A 91 8.16 6.51 2.65
N TRP A 92 7.87 7.77 2.96
CA TRP A 92 7.59 8.26 4.31
C TRP A 92 6.16 8.75 4.40
N MET A 93 5.59 8.70 5.60
CA MET A 93 4.32 9.36 5.90
C MET A 93 4.59 10.59 6.75
N LYS A 94 3.98 11.73 6.39
CA LYS A 94 4.00 12.94 7.21
C LYS A 94 3.45 12.64 8.61
N PRO A 95 3.99 13.29 9.66
CA PRO A 95 3.44 13.18 11.02
C PRO A 95 1.93 13.36 11.07
N GLY A 96 1.27 12.66 11.97
CA GLY A 96 -0.20 12.67 12.08
C GLY A 96 -0.92 11.78 11.06
N HIS A 97 -0.24 11.12 10.11
CA HIS A 97 -0.91 10.16 9.22
C HIS A 97 -1.62 9.02 9.98
N PHE A 98 -1.02 8.56 11.07
CA PHE A 98 -1.51 7.46 11.89
C PHE A 98 -2.25 7.90 13.16
N THR A 99 -2.40 9.21 13.42
CA THR A 99 -3.21 9.65 14.56
C THR A 99 -4.65 9.23 14.30
N LYS A 100 -5.22 8.54 15.29
CA LYS A 100 -6.53 7.87 15.24
C LYS A 100 -7.55 8.74 14.48
N LYS A 101 -8.06 8.21 13.37
CA LYS A 101 -9.37 8.66 12.88
C LYS A 101 -10.35 8.30 13.99
N GLU A 102 -10.88 9.29 14.71
CA GLU A 102 -11.83 9.10 15.81
C GLU A 102 -13.18 8.44 15.40
N GLY A 103 -13.32 7.97 14.15
CA GLY A 103 -14.59 7.46 13.61
C GLY A 103 -14.84 5.95 13.72
N LEU A 104 -13.88 5.12 14.14
CA LEU A 104 -14.08 3.66 14.19
C LEU A 104 -14.66 3.14 15.52
N GLY A 105 -14.80 4.00 16.53
CA GLY A 105 -15.52 3.69 17.77
C GLY A 105 -17.05 3.74 17.65
N SER A 106 -17.60 4.24 16.53
CA SER A 106 -19.05 4.38 16.35
C SER A 106 -19.76 3.11 15.90
N LEU A 107 -19.04 2.03 15.54
CA LEU A 107 -19.63 0.75 15.13
C LEU A 107 -19.87 -0.22 16.30
N LEU A 108 -19.60 0.19 17.54
CA LEU A 108 -19.81 -0.61 18.75
C LEU A 108 -20.95 -0.09 19.65
N LYS A 109 -21.74 0.89 19.20
CA LYS A 109 -23.06 1.10 19.83
C LYS A 109 -23.96 -0.04 19.36
N GLY A 110 -24.00 -1.11 20.17
CA GLY A 110 -25.10 -2.09 20.13
C GLY A 110 -26.45 -1.37 20.20
N PRO A 111 -27.55 -2.07 19.84
CA PRO A 111 -28.87 -1.46 19.83
C PRO A 111 -29.11 -0.80 21.19
N ALA A 112 -29.29 0.51 21.17
CA ALA A 112 -29.81 1.25 22.30
C ALA A 112 -31.12 0.55 22.68
N GLU A 113 -31.20 0.14 23.94
CA GLU A 113 -32.40 -0.37 24.56
C GLU A 113 -33.56 0.53 24.14
N SER A 114 -34.44 0.01 23.29
CA SER A 114 -35.72 0.65 23.03
C SER A 114 -36.46 0.61 24.34
N GLU A 115 -36.61 1.77 24.95
CA GLU A 115 -37.43 1.98 26.13
C GLU A 115 -38.78 1.29 25.96
N HIS A 116 -39.11 0.53 27.00
CA HIS A 116 -40.36 -0.16 27.16
C HIS A 116 -41.46 0.89 27.27
N ASP A 117 -42.32 1.01 26.27
CA ASP A 117 -43.54 1.83 26.34
C ASP A 117 -44.66 0.93 26.89
N PRO A 118 -45.20 1.17 28.11
CA PRO A 118 -46.26 0.34 28.66
C PRO A 118 -47.59 1.08 28.53
N ASP A 119 -48.06 1.35 27.31
CA ASP A 119 -49.47 1.73 27.14
C ASP A 119 -49.97 1.52 25.70
N ALA A 120 -50.44 0.31 25.41
CA ALA A 120 -51.44 0.09 24.37
C ALA A 120 -52.37 -1.03 24.82
N SER A 121 -53.31 -0.60 25.68
CA SER A 121 -54.48 -1.32 26.14
C SER A 121 -55.18 -2.15 25.05
N LYS A 122 -55.40 -3.42 25.40
CA LYS A 122 -56.57 -4.28 25.11
C LYS A 122 -57.53 -3.77 24.02
N ASN A 123 -57.69 -4.56 22.96
CA ASN A 123 -59.00 -5.06 22.55
C ASN A 123 -58.83 -6.25 21.58
N GLY A 124 -59.35 -7.40 22.02
CA GLY A 124 -59.53 -8.60 21.22
C GLY A 124 -60.79 -8.54 20.35
N PRO A 125 -61.16 -9.67 19.72
CA PRO A 125 -61.79 -9.74 18.40
C PRO A 125 -63.32 -9.85 18.45
N PRO A 126 -63.96 -9.98 17.28
CA PRO A 126 -64.88 -11.09 17.03
C PRO A 126 -64.27 -12.16 16.12
#